data_AF-A0A061GJQ4-F1
#
_entry.id   AF-A0A061GJQ4-F1
#
_cell.length_a   1.000
_cell.length_b   1.000
_cell.length_c   1.000
_cell.angle_alpha   90.00
_cell.angle_beta   90.00
_cell.angle_gamma   90.00
#
_symmetry.space_group_name_H-M   'P 1'
#
loop_
_entity.id
_entity.type
_entity.pdbx_description
1 polymer ?
#
loop_
_entity_poly.entity_id
_entity_poly.type
_entity_poly.pdbx_seq_one_letter_code
_entity_poly.pdbx_strand_id
1 'polypeptide(L)'
;MHGYVRPVLLNYWLSDPDMKIFGPMPHVKGNMNYIEHMKSSKFCICARGHEVNSPRVVEAIFYECVPVIISDNFVPPIFEVLSWESFAVFVLEKDIPY
;
A
#
# COMPACT_ATOMS: atom_id res chain seq x y z
N MET A 1 -1.60 6.50 -13.54
CA MET A 1 -1.75 5.86 -12.22
C MET A 1 -3.13 5.21 -12.17
N HIS A 2 -3.27 3.97 -11.71
CA HIS A 2 -4.53 3.21 -11.78
C HIS A 2 -5.29 3.23 -10.44
N GLY A 3 -6.61 3.38 -10.49
CA GLY A 3 -7.49 3.51 -9.31
C GLY A 3 -7.69 4.96 -8.88
N TYR A 4 -8.85 5.30 -8.29
CA TYR A 4 -9.18 6.68 -7.89
C TYR A 4 -8.57 7.10 -6.55
N VAL A 5 -8.28 6.15 -5.66
CA VAL A 5 -7.65 6.44 -4.35
C VAL A 5 -6.20 6.90 -4.52
N ARG A 6 -5.43 6.29 -5.41
CA ARG A 6 -3.98 6.54 -5.49
C ARG A 6 -3.60 7.97 -5.88
N PRO A 7 -4.24 8.63 -6.86
CA PRO A 7 -3.96 10.02 -7.19
C PRO A 7 -4.24 10.98 -6.03
N VAL A 8 -5.30 10.73 -5.26
CA VAL A 8 -5.67 11.54 -4.09
C VAL A 8 -4.58 11.46 -3.02
N LEU A 9 -4.18 10.23 -2.66
CA LEU A 9 -3.12 10.01 -1.68
C LEU A 9 -1.76 10.57 -2.13
N LEU A 10 -1.43 10.42 -3.41
CA LEU A 10 -0.21 11.01 -3.97
C LEU A 10 -0.24 12.53 -3.84
N ASN A 11 -1.34 13.18 -4.24
CA ASN A 11 -1.45 14.64 -4.17
C ASN A 11 -1.30 15.17 -2.74
N TYR A 12 -1.85 14.44 -1.75
CA TYR A 12 -1.83 14.88 -0.36
C TYR A 12 -0.51 14.55 0.36
N TRP A 13 0.07 13.37 0.13
CA TRP A 13 1.22 12.87 0.91
C TRP A 13 2.58 12.95 0.19
N LEU A 14 2.66 13.34 -1.08
CA LEU A 14 3.95 13.45 -1.80
C LEU A 14 4.94 14.40 -1.11
N SER A 15 4.44 15.43 -0.42
CA SER A 15 5.26 16.44 0.26
C SER A 15 5.30 16.26 1.78
N ASP A 16 4.77 15.15 2.29
CA ASP A 16 4.81 14.86 3.72
C ASP A 16 6.22 14.40 4.13
N PRO A 17 6.84 15.01 5.16
CA PRO A 17 8.23 14.70 5.54
C PRO A 17 8.38 13.31 6.17
N ASP A 18 7.32 12.75 6.74
CA ASP A 18 7.34 11.46 7.44
C ASP A 18 6.91 10.31 6.53
N MET A 19 6.37 10.61 5.33
CA MET A 19 5.86 9.60 4.40
C MET A 19 6.69 9.51 3.11
N LYS A 20 7.15 8.30 2.78
CA LYS A 20 7.85 7.99 1.53
C LYS A 20 6.86 7.65 0.41
N ILE A 21 6.10 8.62 -0.06
CA ILE A 21 5.11 8.44 -1.14
C ILE A 21 5.69 8.95 -2.47
N PHE A 22 5.65 8.10 -3.49
CA PHE A 22 6.20 8.40 -4.81
C PHE A 22 5.17 8.12 -5.91
N GLY A 23 5.29 8.85 -7.01
CA GLY A 23 4.61 8.52 -8.26
C GLY A 23 5.22 7.26 -8.93
N PRO A 24 5.04 7.10 -10.25
CA PRO A 24 5.74 6.06 -10.99
C PRO A 24 7.24 6.12 -10.73
N MET A 25 7.81 5.05 -10.19
CA MET A 25 9.24 4.97 -9.91
C MET A 25 9.99 4.43 -11.12
N PRO A 26 11.24 4.88 -11.35
CA PRO A 26 12.07 4.34 -12.40
C PRO A 26 12.33 2.85 -12.14
N HIS A 27 12.15 2.03 -13.17
CA HIS A 27 12.40 0.60 -13.10
C HIS A 27 13.91 0.35 -13.13
N VAL A 28 14.51 0.06 -11.98
CA VAL A 28 15.92 -0.34 -11.86
C VAL A 28 16.04 -1.86 -11.85
N LYS A 29 17.26 -2.39 -12.06
CA LYS A 29 17.50 -3.85 -12.05
C LYS A 29 16.93 -4.47 -10.77
N GLY A 30 15.96 -5.38 -10.92
CA GLY A 30 15.32 -6.06 -9.79
C GLY A 30 14.46 -5.17 -8.88
N ASN A 31 14.07 -3.96 -9.29
CA ASN A 31 13.27 -3.02 -8.49
C ASN A 31 13.88 -2.71 -7.11
N MET A 32 15.21 -2.65 -7.03
CA MET A 32 15.93 -2.43 -5.76
C MET A 32 15.44 -1.20 -5.00
N ASN A 33 15.17 -0.08 -5.69
CA ASN A 33 14.64 1.14 -5.06
C ASN A 33 13.30 0.92 -4.33
N TYR A 34 12.35 0.23 -4.97
CA TYR A 34 11.06 -0.11 -4.36
C TYR A 34 11.25 -1.00 -3.13
N ILE A 35 12.06 -2.05 -3.27
CA ILE A 35 12.31 -3.01 -2.19
C ILE A 35 12.99 -2.34 -1.00
N GLU A 36 13.97 -1.45 -1.24
CA GLU A 36 14.64 -0.67 -0.19
C GLU A 36 13.66 0.26 0.55
N HIS A 37 12.73 0.89 -0.17
CA HIS A 37 11.69 1.69 0.47
C HIS A 37 10.76 0.84 1.33
N MET A 38 10.37 -0.36 0.87
CA MET A 38 9.53 -1.26 1.65
C MET A 38 10.24 -1.75 2.92
N LYS A 39 11.47 -2.27 2.78
CA LYS A 39 12.27 -2.78 3.91
C LYS A 39 12.63 -1.72 4.94
N SER A 40 12.72 -0.46 4.52
CA SER A 40 13.04 0.68 5.42
C SER A 40 11.81 1.39 5.95
N SER A 41 10.60 0.88 5.71
CA SER A 41 9.33 1.46 6.15
C SER A 41 8.65 0.53 7.15
N LYS A 42 7.99 1.12 8.15
CA LYS A 42 7.18 0.35 9.12
C LYS A 42 5.81 -0.01 8.56
N PHE A 43 5.23 0.88 7.76
CA PHE A 43 3.90 0.76 7.19
C PHE A 43 3.94 0.95 5.67
N CYS A 44 3.21 0.12 4.94
CA CYS A 44 3.16 0.15 3.48
C CYS A 44 1.73 0.33 2.98
N ILE A 45 1.48 1.46 2.29
CA ILE A 45 0.15 1.81 1.80
C ILE A 45 -0.28 0.89 0.66
N CYS A 46 -1.32 0.10 0.92
CA CYS A 46 -1.97 -0.82 0.02
C CYS A 46 -3.30 -0.24 -0.50
N ALA A 47 -3.19 0.86 -1.25
CA ALA A 47 -4.35 1.56 -1.78
C ALA A 47 -4.99 0.88 -2.99
N ARG A 48 -6.34 0.93 -3.04
CA ARG A 48 -7.19 0.43 -4.12
C ARG A 48 -6.64 0.81 -5.49
N GLY A 49 -6.45 -0.20 -6.34
CA GLY A 49 -6.09 -0.04 -7.74
C GLY A 49 -7.29 -0.12 -8.67
N HIS A 50 -7.03 -0.27 -9.96
CA HIS A 50 -8.06 -0.63 -10.93
C HIS A 50 -8.36 -2.14 -10.92
N GLU A 51 -7.33 -2.95 -10.67
CA GLU A 51 -7.45 -4.41 -10.59
C GLU A 51 -7.85 -4.85 -9.19
N VAL A 52 -8.58 -5.97 -9.12
CA VAL A 52 -9.09 -6.57 -7.89
C VAL A 52 -7.98 -7.11 -6.99
N ASN A 53 -6.87 -7.57 -7.59
CA ASN A 53 -5.73 -8.13 -6.87
C ASN A 53 -4.48 -7.31 -7.17
N SER A 54 -3.75 -6.94 -6.12
CA SER A 54 -2.45 -6.30 -6.24
C SER A 54 -1.43 -7.11 -5.46
N PRO A 55 -0.22 -7.34 -6.00
CA PRO A 55 0.83 -8.03 -5.26
C PRO A 55 1.27 -7.25 -4.02
N ARG A 56 0.96 -5.95 -3.94
CA ARG A 56 1.46 -5.03 -2.91
C ARG A 56 1.21 -5.50 -1.48
N VAL A 57 0.05 -6.11 -1.20
CA VAL A 57 -0.25 -6.61 0.14
C VAL A 57 0.68 -7.76 0.53
N VAL A 58 0.91 -8.69 -0.40
CA VAL A 58 1.82 -9.82 -0.19
C VAL A 58 3.27 -9.34 -0.11
N GLU A 59 3.67 -8.39 -0.98
CA GLU A 59 5.00 -7.78 -0.93
C GLU A 59 5.25 -7.07 0.40
N ALA A 60 4.25 -6.35 0.93
CA ALA A 60 4.37 -5.64 2.21
C ALA A 60 4.70 -6.63 3.33
N ILE A 61 3.94 -7.73 3.42
CA ILE A 61 4.19 -8.80 4.39
C ILE A 61 5.58 -9.42 4.18
N PHE A 62 5.93 -9.75 2.92
CA PHE A 62 7.20 -10.39 2.60
C PHE A 62 8.43 -9.55 2.95
N TYR A 63 8.32 -8.22 2.84
CA TYR A 63 9.37 -7.28 3.22
C TYR A 63 9.18 -6.69 4.62
N GLU A 64 8.40 -7.35 5.47
CA GLU A 64 8.21 -7.02 6.89
C GLU A 64 7.66 -5.60 7.15
N CYS A 65 6.87 -5.11 6.20
CA CYS A 65 6.22 -3.81 6.25
C CYS A 65 4.72 -4.00 6.53
N VAL A 66 4.21 -3.43 7.62
CA VAL A 66 2.80 -3.60 8.03
C VAL A 66 1.87 -3.06 6.93
N PRO A 67 1.01 -3.89 6.31
CA PRO A 67 0.15 -3.45 5.24
C PRO A 67 -0.95 -2.52 5.79
N VAL A 68 -1.07 -1.34 5.19
CA VAL A 68 -2.16 -0.39 5.43
C VAL A 68 -3.12 -0.45 4.24
N ILE A 69 -4.20 -1.19 4.40
CA ILE A 69 -5.17 -1.48 3.34
C ILE A 69 -6.19 -0.33 3.28
N ILE A 70 -6.19 0.37 2.14
CA ILE A 70 -7.14 1.43 1.84
C ILE A 70 -8.00 0.95 0.66
N SER A 71 -9.00 0.13 0.98
CA SER A 71 -10.03 -0.28 0.03
C SER A 71 -11.23 -0.91 0.76
N ASP A 72 -12.42 -0.36 0.54
CA ASP A 72 -13.63 -0.76 1.29
C ASP A 72 -14.11 -2.19 0.98
N ASN A 73 -13.76 -2.72 -0.20
CA ASN A 73 -14.20 -4.02 -0.68
C ASN A 73 -13.03 -4.99 -0.89
N PHE A 74 -11.93 -4.82 -0.14
CA PHE A 74 -10.80 -5.74 -0.22
C PHE A 74 -11.06 -7.00 0.60
N VAL A 75 -10.99 -8.14 -0.06
CA VAL A 75 -11.00 -9.45 0.58
C VAL A 75 -9.56 -9.96 0.63
N PRO A 76 -8.93 -10.03 1.81
CA PRO A 76 -7.54 -10.46 1.89
C PRO A 76 -7.35 -11.93 1.49
N PRO A 77 -6.20 -12.30 0.90
CA PRO A 77 -5.93 -13.69 0.55
C PRO A 77 -5.90 -14.56 1.81
N ILE A 78 -6.48 -15.76 1.72
CA ILE A 78 -6.48 -16.76 2.81
C ILE A 78 -7.08 -16.18 4.12
N PHE A 79 -8.05 -15.26 4.02
CA PHE A 79 -8.70 -14.62 5.18
C PHE A 79 -9.39 -15.62 6.13
N GLU A 80 -9.72 -16.81 5.66
CA GLU A 80 -10.29 -17.88 6.48
C GLU A 80 -9.29 -18.48 7.47
N VAL A 81 -7.98 -18.31 7.23
CA VAL A 81 -6.91 -18.90 8.05
C VAL A 81 -6.15 -17.83 8.83
N LEU A 82 -5.95 -16.66 8.24
CA LEU A 82 -5.18 -15.57 8.84
C LEU A 82 -6.11 -14.52 9.47
N SER A 83 -5.84 -14.14 10.73
CA SER A 83 -6.51 -12.99 11.36
C SER A 83 -5.84 -11.70 10.91
N TRP A 84 -6.31 -11.13 9.81
CA TRP A 84 -5.75 -9.94 9.18
C TRP A 84 -5.74 -8.72 10.11
N GLU A 85 -6.73 -8.59 10.97
CA GLU A 85 -6.87 -7.52 11.95
C GLU A 85 -5.74 -7.53 13.00
N SER A 86 -5.01 -8.64 13.14
CA SER A 86 -3.89 -8.74 14.08
C SER A 86 -2.57 -8.18 13.53
N PHE A 87 -2.43 -8.04 12.21
CA PHE A 87 -1.16 -7.64 11.58
C PHE A 87 -1.29 -6.63 10.42
N ALA A 88 -2.51 -6.22 10.07
CA ALA A 88 -2.79 -5.23 9.04
C ALA A 88 -3.63 -4.08 9.61
N VAL A 89 -3.47 -2.91 9.03
CA VAL A 89 -4.31 -1.74 9.33
C VAL A 89 -5.31 -1.57 8.19
N PHE A 90 -6.59 -1.46 8.53
CA PHE A 90 -7.66 -1.17 7.57
C PHE A 90 -8.10 0.27 7.73
N VAL A 91 -8.14 1.02 6.64
CA VAL A 91 -8.61 2.41 6.58
C VAL A 91 -9.70 2.48 5.54
N LEU A 92 -10.86 3.02 5.93
CA LEU A 92 -11.98 3.20 5.00
C LEU A 92 -11.63 4.31 4.01
N GLU A 93 -12.11 4.17 2.77
CA GLU A 93 -11.81 5.14 1.72
C GLU A 93 -12.39 6.54 2.02
N LYS A 94 -13.50 6.60 2.78
CA LYS A 94 -14.06 7.87 3.26
C LYS A 94 -13.20 8.60 4.30
N ASP A 95 -12.25 7.89 4.92
CA ASP A 95 -11.40 8.42 6.00
C ASP A 95 -10.03 8.93 5.46
N ILE A 96 -9.82 8.87 4.14
CA ILE A 96 -8.65 9.50 3.50
C ILE A 96 -8.92 10.98 3.23
N PRO A 97 -7.86 11.81 3.14
CA PRO A 97 -8.01 13.21 2.72
C PRO A 97 -8.63 13.30 1.33
N TYR A 98 -9.62 14.17 1.14
CA TYR A 98 -10.29 14.44 -0.14
C TYR A 98 -10.04 15.88 -0.60
#